data_AF-A0AA97D549-F1
#
_entry.id   AF-A0AA97D549-F1
#
_cell.length_a   1.000
_cell.length_b   1.000
_cell.length_c   1.000
_cell.angle_alpha   90.00
_cell.angle_beta   90.00
_cell.angle_gamma   90.00
#
_symmetry.space_group_name_H-M   'P 1'
#
loop_
_entity.id
_entity.type
_entity.pdbx_description
1 polymer ?
#
loop_
_entity_poly.entity_id
_entity_poly.type
_entity_poly.pdbx_seq_one_letter_code
_entity_poly.pdbx_strand_id
1 'polypeptide(L)'
;MKNIAPYANSELHPHDRPFVSEIPQLKKLITVKNLVGLANNTKWNELFTYMRESIQFETKWLPCFRFNCIDSDYISVWDNEWYNHLPYPMLSVMWFEIEYKEESAKNNLTEIVTIDHSARLESLIKSIGFEYEKGATSLRIYGYSPIDRTGFE
;
A
#
# COMPACT_ATOMS: atom_id res chain seq x y z
N MET A 1 8.24 14.31 -33.88
CA MET A 1 8.38 13.29 -32.81
C MET A 1 9.21 13.90 -31.69
N LYS A 2 8.59 14.20 -30.54
CA LYS A 2 9.31 14.60 -29.32
C LYS A 2 9.03 13.50 -28.29
N ASN A 3 10.07 12.77 -27.91
CA ASN A 3 10.06 11.86 -26.77
C ASN A 3 9.78 12.68 -25.51
N ILE A 4 8.64 12.43 -24.88
CA ILE A 4 8.33 12.92 -23.54
C ILE A 4 8.57 11.72 -22.62
N ALA A 5 9.64 11.79 -21.82
CA ALA A 5 9.92 10.80 -20.78
C ALA A 5 8.77 10.79 -19.75
N PRO A 6 8.48 9.64 -19.09
CA PRO A 6 7.41 9.57 -18.11
C PRO A 6 7.72 10.50 -16.92
N TYR A 7 6.73 11.28 -16.51
CA TYR A 7 6.81 12.21 -15.40
C TYR A 7 7.08 11.46 -14.08
N ALA A 8 8.33 11.50 -13.62
CA ALA A 8 8.75 10.94 -12.33
C ALA A 8 8.42 11.84 -11.12
N ASN A 9 7.65 12.92 -11.30
CA ASN A 9 7.39 13.93 -10.27
C ASN A 9 5.89 14.26 -10.19
N SER A 10 5.06 13.39 -9.61
CA SER A 10 3.90 13.90 -8.88
C SER A 10 4.38 14.30 -7.49
N GLU A 11 4.28 15.59 -7.14
CA GLU A 11 4.63 16.05 -5.79
C GLU A 11 3.73 15.34 -4.77
N LEU A 12 4.34 14.77 -3.72
CA LEU A 12 3.60 14.21 -2.59
C LEU A 12 2.75 15.32 -1.93
N HIS A 13 1.55 14.96 -1.48
CA HIS A 13 0.70 15.86 -0.70
C HIS A 13 1.51 16.43 0.48
N PRO A 14 1.31 17.69 0.91
CA PRO A 14 2.14 18.30 1.95
C PRO A 14 2.27 17.50 3.26
N HIS A 15 1.22 16.78 3.66
CA HIS A 15 1.22 15.89 4.84
C HIS A 15 1.92 14.54 4.60
N ASP A 16 2.14 14.19 3.34
CA ASP A 16 2.76 12.94 2.90
C ASP A 16 4.27 13.13 2.61
N ARG A 17 4.79 14.36 2.81
CA ARG A 17 6.21 14.66 2.60
C ARG A 17 7.02 14.04 3.73
N PRO A 18 8.04 13.22 3.42
CA PRO A 18 8.91 12.71 4.46
C PRO A 18 9.60 13.81 5.24
N PHE A 19 9.89 13.55 6.52
CA PHE A 19 10.94 14.27 7.21
C PHE A 19 12.23 14.06 6.39
N VAL A 20 12.65 15.12 5.69
CA VAL A 20 13.76 15.11 4.70
C VAL A 20 15.06 14.54 5.29
N SER A 21 15.18 14.53 6.62
CA SER A 21 16.30 14.00 7.39
C SER A 21 16.47 12.49 7.36
N GLU A 22 15.46 11.69 6.99
CA GLU A 22 15.49 10.21 7.08
C GLU A 22 15.82 9.50 5.76
N ILE A 23 15.62 10.18 4.62
CA ILE A 23 15.87 9.62 3.29
C ILE A 23 17.31 9.11 3.12
N PRO A 24 18.37 9.83 3.56
CA PRO A 24 19.75 9.34 3.43
C PRO A 24 20.00 8.01 4.14
N GLN A 25 19.42 7.83 5.33
CA GLN A 25 19.54 6.63 6.16
C GLN A 25 18.82 5.47 5.49
N LEU A 26 17.60 5.68 4.99
CA LEU A 26 16.86 4.66 4.24
C LEU A 26 17.61 4.22 2.99
N LYS A 27 18.19 5.15 2.21
CA LYS A 27 19.03 4.80 1.04
C LYS A 27 20.25 3.96 1.41
N LYS A 28 20.88 4.27 2.55
CA LYS A 28 21.99 3.47 3.08
C LYS A 28 21.51 2.07 3.46
N LEU A 29 20.36 1.95 4.12
CA LEU A 29 19.78 0.66 4.51
C LEU A 29 19.44 -0.21 3.29
N ILE A 30 18.78 0.36 2.27
CA ILE A 30 18.51 -0.31 0.99
C ILE A 30 19.79 -0.92 0.40
N THR A 31 20.87 -0.13 0.38
CA THR A 31 22.17 -0.57 -0.14
C THR A 31 22.78 -1.67 0.72
N VAL A 32 22.81 -1.52 2.05
CA VAL A 32 23.37 -2.50 2.98
C VAL A 32 22.61 -3.83 2.94
N LYS A 33 21.28 -3.76 2.80
CA LYS A 33 20.40 -4.93 2.72
C LYS A 33 20.30 -5.52 1.30
N ASN A 34 20.99 -4.94 0.31
CA ASN A 34 20.93 -5.31 -1.11
C ASN A 34 19.50 -5.38 -1.65
N LEU A 35 18.65 -4.42 -1.25
CA LEU A 35 17.26 -4.37 -1.69
C LEU A 35 17.13 -3.80 -3.10
N VAL A 36 16.30 -4.42 -3.91
CA VAL A 36 15.96 -3.96 -5.27
C VAL A 36 14.53 -3.43 -5.26
N GLY A 37 14.34 -2.18 -5.68
CA GLY A 37 13.02 -1.54 -5.67
C GLY A 37 12.05 -2.19 -6.67
N LEU A 38 10.88 -2.61 -6.16
CA LEU A 38 9.75 -3.13 -6.95
C LEU A 38 8.63 -2.08 -7.10
N ALA A 39 8.52 -1.16 -6.15
CA ALA A 39 7.62 -0.03 -6.18
C ALA A 39 8.37 1.31 -6.18
N ASN A 40 7.66 2.38 -6.54
CA ASN A 40 8.15 3.75 -6.51
C ASN A 40 7.04 4.71 -6.10
N ASN A 41 7.38 5.99 -5.90
CA ASN A 41 6.42 7.00 -5.45
C ASN A 41 5.21 7.14 -6.40
N THR A 42 5.39 7.00 -7.72
CA THR A 42 4.28 7.06 -8.67
C THR A 42 3.25 5.98 -8.38
N LYS A 43 3.68 4.72 -8.24
CA LYS A 43 2.76 3.61 -7.95
C LYS A 43 2.04 3.80 -6.61
N TRP A 44 2.78 4.21 -5.56
CA TRP A 44 2.19 4.47 -4.25
C TRP A 44 1.17 5.62 -4.28
N ASN A 45 1.49 6.70 -4.98
CA ASN A 45 0.60 7.85 -5.12
C ASN A 45 -0.69 7.46 -5.84
N GLU A 46 -0.61 6.69 -6.92
CA GLU A 46 -1.81 6.21 -7.63
C GLU A 46 -2.71 5.36 -6.74
N LEU A 47 -2.13 4.43 -5.96
CA LEU A 47 -2.88 3.62 -4.99
C LEU A 47 -3.59 4.48 -3.94
N PHE A 48 -2.88 5.41 -3.31
CA PHE A 48 -3.43 6.21 -2.23
C PHE A 48 -4.45 7.23 -2.72
N THR A 49 -4.22 7.84 -3.89
CA THR A 49 -5.23 8.68 -4.54
C THR A 49 -6.50 7.87 -4.78
N TYR A 50 -6.39 6.68 -5.36
CA TYR A 50 -7.55 5.82 -5.57
C TYR A 50 -8.28 5.50 -4.24
N MET A 51 -7.56 5.07 -3.21
CA MET A 51 -8.17 4.72 -1.92
C MET A 51 -8.85 5.93 -1.28
N ARG A 52 -8.20 7.09 -1.25
CA ARG A 52 -8.74 8.32 -0.66
C ARG A 52 -9.95 8.86 -1.43
N GLU A 53 -9.94 8.78 -2.76
CA GLU A 53 -11.06 9.21 -3.61
C GLU A 53 -12.23 8.21 -3.59
N SER A 54 -11.95 6.91 -3.46
CA SER A 54 -12.99 5.87 -3.41
C SER A 54 -13.98 6.06 -2.24
N ILE A 55 -13.52 6.67 -1.15
CA ILE A 55 -14.31 7.11 0.02
C ILE A 55 -15.41 8.09 -0.38
N GLN A 56 -15.12 8.94 -1.36
CA GLN A 56 -15.94 10.10 -1.69
C GLN A 56 -17.04 9.77 -2.72
N PHE A 57 -16.85 8.73 -3.55
CA PHE A 57 -17.65 8.60 -4.79
C PHE A 57 -18.41 7.29 -5.00
N GLU A 58 -17.98 6.13 -4.47
CA GLU A 58 -18.53 4.84 -4.97
C GLU A 58 -18.98 3.86 -3.88
N THR A 59 -18.22 3.72 -2.78
CA THR A 59 -18.48 2.69 -1.76
C THR A 59 -18.06 3.21 -0.39
N LYS A 60 -18.93 3.12 0.63
CA LYS A 60 -18.57 3.48 2.03
C LYS A 60 -17.51 2.54 2.64
N TRP A 61 -17.11 1.49 1.93
CA TRP A 61 -16.12 0.55 2.40
C TRP A 61 -14.71 1.05 2.11
N LEU A 62 -13.91 1.07 3.17
CA LEU A 62 -12.48 1.28 3.13
C LEU A 62 -11.80 0.01 3.61
N PRO A 63 -10.89 -0.59 2.82
CA PRO A 63 -10.15 -1.74 3.28
C PRO A 63 -9.20 -1.33 4.41
N CYS A 64 -9.03 -2.21 5.40
CA CYS A 64 -7.93 -2.07 6.33
C CYS A 64 -6.60 -2.37 5.61
N PHE A 65 -5.53 -1.77 6.09
CA PHE A 65 -4.18 -1.99 5.63
C PHE A 65 -3.24 -2.21 6.80
N ARG A 66 -2.09 -2.81 6.51
CA ARG A 66 -0.93 -2.88 7.40
C ARG A 66 0.34 -2.91 6.58
N PHE A 67 1.50 -2.71 7.20
CA PHE A 67 2.76 -2.66 6.48
C PHE A 67 3.93 -3.09 7.35
N ASN A 68 5.05 -3.34 6.69
CA ASN A 68 6.37 -3.41 7.31
C ASN A 68 7.34 -2.46 6.59
N CYS A 69 8.31 -1.95 7.34
CA CYS A 69 9.34 -1.05 6.84
C CYS A 69 10.72 -1.71 6.89
N ILE A 70 11.60 -1.35 5.95
CA ILE A 70 12.95 -1.91 5.78
C ILE A 70 13.87 -1.70 7.00
N ASP A 71 13.52 -0.77 7.88
CA ASP A 71 14.28 -0.35 9.06
C ASP A 71 13.76 -0.97 10.37
N SER A 72 12.73 -1.81 10.32
CA SER A 72 12.15 -2.45 11.51
C SER A 72 11.58 -3.84 11.19
N ASP A 73 11.68 -4.76 12.15
CA ASP A 73 10.99 -6.06 12.07
C ASP A 73 9.53 -5.96 12.56
N TYR A 74 9.11 -4.77 13.01
CA TYR A 74 7.74 -4.51 13.43
C TYR A 74 6.79 -4.55 12.23
N ILE A 75 5.73 -5.34 12.35
CA ILE A 75 4.57 -5.32 11.46
C ILE A 75 3.51 -4.44 12.11
N SER A 76 3.01 -3.45 11.38
CA SER A 76 1.95 -2.59 11.90
C SER A 76 0.69 -3.40 12.22
N VAL A 77 -0.10 -2.90 13.15
CA VAL A 77 -1.48 -3.38 13.29
C VAL A 77 -2.28 -3.03 12.03
N TRP A 78 -3.41 -3.70 11.85
CA TRP A 78 -4.40 -3.33 10.83
C TRP A 78 -5.02 -1.98 11.18
N ASP A 79 -5.14 -1.12 10.18
CA ASP A 79 -5.63 0.25 10.29
C ASP A 79 -6.50 0.59 9.06
N ASN A 80 -7.42 1.54 9.17
CA ASN A 80 -8.24 2.01 8.05
C ASN A 80 -8.15 3.54 7.82
N GLU A 81 -7.26 4.25 8.52
CA GLU A 81 -7.05 5.69 8.37
C GLU A 81 -6.08 6.02 7.22
N TRP A 82 -6.58 5.91 5.99
CA TRP A 82 -5.84 6.20 4.74
C TRP A 82 -5.34 7.66 4.58
N TYR A 83 -5.77 8.58 5.45
CA TYR A 83 -5.31 9.97 5.46
C TYR A 83 -4.19 10.24 6.47
N ASN A 84 -4.05 9.43 7.52
CA ASN A 84 -3.21 9.79 8.67
C ASN A 84 -2.10 8.76 8.97
N HIS A 85 -2.32 7.47 8.72
CA HIS A 85 -1.45 6.40 9.23
C HIS A 85 -0.60 5.71 8.15
N LEU A 86 -0.33 6.41 7.04
CA LEU A 86 0.56 5.89 6.01
C LEU A 86 2.05 6.04 6.39
N PRO A 87 2.90 5.05 6.07
CA PRO A 87 4.31 5.02 6.47
C PRO A 87 5.21 5.91 5.59
N TYR A 88 5.01 7.22 5.66
CA TYR A 88 5.87 8.14 4.91
C TYR A 88 7.28 8.25 5.53
N PRO A 89 8.35 8.29 4.71
CA PRO A 89 8.34 8.14 3.25
C PRO A 89 8.04 6.69 2.83
N MET A 90 7.28 6.54 1.74
CA MET A 90 7.04 5.21 1.13
C MET A 90 8.30 4.47 0.67
N LEU A 91 9.43 5.17 0.59
CA LEU A 91 10.74 4.57 0.40
C LEU A 91 11.10 3.57 1.52
N SER A 92 10.55 3.74 2.73
CA SER A 92 10.79 2.84 3.87
C SER A 92 10.03 1.52 3.75
N VAL A 93 8.97 1.43 2.92
CA VAL A 93 8.06 0.29 2.94
C VAL A 93 8.68 -0.94 2.28
N MET A 94 8.83 -2.01 3.05
CA MET A 94 9.23 -3.33 2.56
C MET A 94 8.05 -3.97 1.81
N TRP A 95 6.90 -4.01 2.45
CA TRP A 95 5.64 -4.46 1.87
C TRP A 95 4.45 -3.77 2.53
N PHE A 96 3.34 -3.72 1.81
CA PHE A 96 2.08 -3.10 2.20
C PHE A 96 0.93 -4.05 1.90
N GLU A 97 0.09 -4.32 2.89
CA GLU A 97 -1.03 -5.24 2.78
C GLU A 97 -2.37 -4.53 2.84
N ILE A 98 -3.34 -5.07 2.11
CA ILE A 98 -4.71 -4.54 2.03
C ILE A 98 -5.69 -5.69 2.17
N GLU A 99 -6.58 -5.65 3.16
CA GLU A 99 -7.67 -6.62 3.29
C GLU A 99 -8.67 -6.45 2.15
N TYR A 100 -9.19 -7.57 1.65
CA TYR A 100 -10.19 -7.54 0.58
C TYR A 100 -11.54 -8.12 1.00
N LYS A 101 -11.70 -8.54 2.26
CA LYS A 101 -12.96 -9.03 2.81
C LYS A 101 -13.61 -7.93 3.64
N GLU A 102 -14.84 -7.56 3.27
CA GLU A 102 -15.69 -6.69 4.08
C GLU A 102 -16.64 -7.57 4.88
N GLU A 103 -16.62 -7.45 6.20
CA GLU A 103 -17.66 -8.02 7.06
C GLU A 103 -18.75 -6.97 7.29
N SER A 104 -19.96 -7.28 6.83
CA SER A 104 -21.11 -6.40 6.95
C SER A 104 -22.25 -7.10 7.70
N ALA A 105 -22.78 -6.46 8.73
CA ALA A 105 -23.93 -7.00 9.45
C ALA A 105 -25.23 -6.69 8.69
N LYS A 106 -25.95 -7.74 8.30
CA LYS A 106 -27.27 -7.63 7.68
C LYS A 106 -28.34 -7.77 8.78
N ASN A 107 -29.39 -6.93 8.72
CA ASN A 107 -30.61 -6.97 9.54
C ASN A 107 -30.38 -7.25 11.05
N ASN A 108 -30.41 -6.21 11.90
CA ASN A 108 -30.38 -6.34 13.36
C ASN A 108 -29.20 -7.15 13.95
N LEU A 109 -28.03 -7.15 13.27
CA LEU A 109 -26.75 -7.70 13.78
C LEU A 109 -26.69 -9.23 13.94
N THR A 110 -27.62 -10.00 13.38
CA THR A 110 -27.66 -11.46 13.55
C THR A 110 -27.02 -12.27 12.42
N GLU A 111 -26.79 -11.66 11.25
CA GLU A 111 -26.13 -12.31 10.12
C GLU A 111 -24.94 -11.46 9.65
N ILE A 112 -23.73 -11.99 9.77
CA ILE A 112 -22.52 -11.39 9.18
C ILE A 112 -22.42 -11.91 7.75
N VAL A 113 -22.45 -10.99 6.79
CA VAL A 113 -22.19 -11.28 5.38
C VAL A 113 -20.78 -10.82 5.06
N THR A 114 -19.99 -11.71 4.46
CA THR A 114 -18.67 -11.37 3.93
C THR A 114 -18.79 -11.03 2.45
N ILE A 115 -18.38 -9.83 2.07
CA ILE A 115 -18.28 -9.39 0.68
C ILE A 115 -16.80 -9.45 0.27
N ASP A 116 -16.52 -10.12 -0.84
CA ASP A 116 -15.16 -10.26 -1.39
C ASP A 116 -14.92 -9.19 -2.46
N HIS A 117 -13.96 -8.30 -2.20
CA HIS A 117 -13.54 -7.20 -3.09
C HIS A 117 -12.21 -7.49 -3.79
N SER A 118 -11.68 -8.71 -3.69
CA SER A 118 -10.34 -9.04 -4.22
C SER A 118 -10.22 -8.79 -5.71
N ALA A 119 -11.25 -9.10 -6.51
CA ALA A 119 -11.21 -8.88 -7.95
C ALA A 119 -11.01 -7.40 -8.32
N ARG A 120 -11.67 -6.47 -7.61
CA ARG A 120 -11.52 -5.02 -7.80
C ARG A 120 -10.11 -4.57 -7.43
N LEU A 121 -9.62 -4.98 -6.26
CA LEU A 121 -8.30 -4.58 -5.76
C LEU A 121 -7.17 -5.16 -6.61
N GLU A 122 -7.26 -6.43 -7.02
CA GLU A 122 -6.29 -7.05 -7.91
C GLU A 122 -6.25 -6.36 -9.28
N SER A 123 -7.41 -5.97 -9.83
CA SER A 123 -7.46 -5.23 -11.08
C SER A 123 -6.74 -3.88 -10.98
N LEU A 124 -6.94 -3.17 -9.86
CA LEU A 124 -6.26 -1.89 -9.58
C LEU A 124 -4.75 -2.07 -9.43
N ILE A 125 -4.32 -3.00 -8.57
CA ILE A 125 -2.90 -3.26 -8.27
C ILE A 125 -2.16 -3.68 -9.55
N LYS A 126 -2.79 -4.52 -10.40
CA LYS A 126 -2.26 -4.88 -11.71
C LYS A 126 -2.17 -3.70 -12.66
N SER A 127 -3.18 -2.82 -12.71
CA SER A 127 -3.17 -1.68 -13.64
C SER A 127 -2.11 -0.64 -13.28
N ILE A 128 -1.83 -0.46 -11.98
CA ILE A 128 -0.71 0.38 -11.50
C ILE A 128 0.65 -0.29 -11.75
N GLY A 129 0.68 -1.62 -11.89
CA GLY A 129 1.89 -2.39 -12.18
C GLY A 129 2.72 -2.73 -10.94
N PHE A 130 2.06 -2.97 -9.81
CA PHE A 130 2.72 -3.47 -8.60
C PHE A 130 3.10 -4.95 -8.71
N GLU A 131 4.21 -5.31 -8.06
CA GLU A 131 4.48 -6.71 -7.71
C GLU A 131 3.70 -7.05 -6.44
N TYR A 132 2.95 -8.15 -6.45
CA TYR A 132 2.07 -8.49 -5.34
C TYR A 132 1.79 -10.00 -5.25
N GLU A 133 1.37 -10.45 -4.07
CA GLU A 133 0.88 -11.81 -3.82
C GLU A 133 -0.54 -11.73 -3.20
N LYS A 134 -1.40 -12.69 -3.56
CA LYS A 134 -2.75 -12.82 -2.98
C LYS A 134 -2.75 -13.88 -1.89
N GLY A 135 -3.11 -13.46 -0.69
CA GLY A 135 -3.32 -14.32 0.47
C GLY A 135 -4.77 -14.71 0.65
N ALA A 136 -5.10 -15.31 1.80
CA ALA A 136 -6.45 -15.81 2.11
C ALA A 136 -7.48 -14.69 2.39
N THR A 137 -7.02 -13.53 2.87
CA THR A 137 -7.86 -12.38 3.24
C THR A 137 -7.31 -11.03 2.77
N SER A 138 -6.05 -10.97 2.34
CA SER A 138 -5.38 -9.74 1.93
C SER A 138 -4.55 -9.88 0.66
N LEU A 139 -4.23 -8.75 0.04
CA LEU A 139 -3.23 -8.65 -1.02
C LEU A 139 -1.98 -8.00 -0.43
N ARG A 140 -0.81 -8.64 -0.56
CA ARG A 140 0.48 -8.07 -0.16
C ARG A 140 1.20 -7.50 -1.36
N ILE A 141 1.43 -6.20 -1.34
CA ILE A 141 2.14 -5.41 -2.34
C ILE A 141 3.59 -5.24 -1.88
N TYR A 142 4.56 -5.50 -2.75
CA TYR A 142 5.98 -5.43 -2.39
C TYR A 142 6.63 -4.11 -2.81
N GLY A 143 7.30 -3.47 -1.85
CA GLY A 143 8.15 -2.32 -2.10
C GLY A 143 9.54 -2.73 -2.62
N TYR A 144 10.06 -3.86 -2.14
CA TYR A 144 11.40 -4.35 -2.46
C TYR A 144 11.48 -5.86 -2.66
N SER A 145 12.54 -6.28 -3.37
CA SER A 145 13.06 -7.64 -3.46
C SER A 145 14.39 -7.75 -2.69
N PRO A 146 14.73 -8.90 -2.07
CA PRO A 146 13.99 -10.17 -2.04
C PRO A 146 12.65 -10.05 -1.33
N ILE A 147 11.65 -10.80 -1.82
CA ILE A 147 10.29 -10.77 -1.29
C ILE A 147 10.28 -11.30 0.15
N ASP A 148 9.74 -10.50 1.06
CA ASP A 148 9.48 -10.89 2.45
C ASP A 148 8.03 -11.37 2.63
N ARG A 149 7.89 -12.66 2.97
CA ARG A 149 6.61 -13.32 3.27
C ARG A 149 6.35 -13.49 4.77
N THR A 150 7.15 -12.86 5.62
CA THR A 150 6.97 -12.94 7.08
C THR A 150 5.56 -12.46 7.45
N GLY A 151 4.81 -13.31 8.16
CA GLY A 151 3.44 -13.01 8.60
C GLY A 151 2.39 -12.88 7.49
N PHE A 152 2.67 -13.40 6.29
CA PHE A 152 1.70 -13.45 5.19
C PHE A 152 0.90 -14.76 5.23
N GLU A 153 -0.41 -14.67 5.07
CA GLU A 153 -1.37 -15.78 5.13
C GLU A 153 -2.30 -15.82 3.92
#